data_AF-A0A821GAI3-F1
#
_entry.id   AF-A0A821GAI3-F1
#
_cell.length_a   1.000
_cell.length_b   1.000
_cell.length_c   1.000
_cell.angle_alpha   90.00
_cell.angle_beta   90.00
_cell.angle_gamma   90.00
#
_symmetry.space_group_name_H-M   'P 1'
#
loop_
_entity.id
_entity.type
_entity.pdbx_description
1 polymer ?
#
loop_
_entity_poly.entity_id
_entity_poly.type
_entity_poly.pdbx_seq_one_letter_code
_entity_poly.pdbx_strand_id
1 'polypeptide(L)'
;PQCTIANNPRLPEHCVEWVTSLLWPKEQPFGPDVNIDGDSVEHIQWIVEHATKRAHDHNITGINFRFTQGVVKRIIPAVASTNAVIASICATEVFKLATSSVMLMNNYTMFNDIEGIYMLTYPPEKRDDCPVCSNVPVRIQMNETAKFQELVDLIIEKYQLTAPLILASIHGNLKTLYMTSTEQMRQETTPHLRMTLQELGLTNGTEMLVGDPTRASSLRVIVSLTSSMETATTK
;
A
#
# COMPACT_ATOMS: atom_id res chain seq x y z
N PRO A 1 -12.92 2.51 9.03
CA PRO A 1 -12.53 3.41 10.15
C PRO A 1 -12.60 2.68 11.49
N GLN A 2 -11.54 2.69 12.29
CA GLN A 2 -11.48 1.93 13.54
C GLN A 2 -12.59 2.33 14.54
N CYS A 3 -12.92 3.62 14.65
CA CYS A 3 -13.99 4.08 15.56
C CYS A 3 -15.37 3.50 15.22
N THR A 4 -15.69 3.32 13.93
CA THR A 4 -16.96 2.73 13.47
C THR A 4 -17.01 1.25 13.81
N ILE A 5 -15.91 0.53 13.56
CA ILE A 5 -15.80 -0.90 13.85
C ILE A 5 -15.89 -1.15 15.36
N ALA A 6 -15.24 -0.33 16.17
CA ALA A 6 -15.23 -0.47 17.63
C ALA A 6 -16.58 -0.14 18.28
N ASN A 7 -17.14 1.03 17.98
CA ASN A 7 -18.21 1.61 18.81
C ASN A 7 -19.57 1.69 18.12
N ASN A 8 -19.62 1.91 16.80
CA ASN A 8 -20.86 2.22 16.07
C ASN A 8 -20.97 1.40 14.78
N PRO A 9 -21.11 0.05 14.87
CA PRO A 9 -21.33 -0.78 13.69
C PRO A 9 -22.67 -0.42 13.03
N ARG A 10 -22.71 -0.54 11.69
CA ARG A 10 -23.87 -0.15 10.86
C ARG A 10 -24.17 -1.18 9.77
N LEU A 11 -23.15 -1.91 9.36
CA LEU A 11 -23.22 -2.95 8.34
C LEU A 11 -22.76 -4.28 8.94
N PRO A 12 -23.24 -5.43 8.44
CA PRO A 12 -22.81 -6.74 8.92
C PRO A 12 -21.29 -6.96 8.82
N GLU A 13 -20.63 -6.33 7.83
CA GLU A 13 -19.17 -6.33 7.68
C GLU A 13 -18.46 -5.76 8.91
N HIS A 14 -19.04 -4.72 9.53
CA HIS A 14 -18.46 -4.11 10.73
C HIS A 14 -18.48 -5.06 11.93
N CYS A 15 -19.47 -5.96 12.00
CA CYS A 15 -19.56 -6.95 13.06
C CYS A 15 -18.53 -8.08 12.87
N VAL A 16 -18.31 -8.52 11.63
CA VAL A 16 -17.27 -9.51 11.31
C VAL A 16 -15.88 -8.92 11.55
N GLU A 17 -15.60 -7.71 11.04
CA GLU A 17 -14.33 -7.00 11.25
C GLU A 17 -14.09 -6.69 12.75
N TRP A 18 -15.20 -6.44 13.47
CA TRP A 18 -15.39 -6.66 14.91
C TRP A 18 -14.50 -7.75 15.49
N VAL A 19 -14.94 -8.94 15.15
CA VAL A 19 -14.47 -10.17 15.75
C VAL A 19 -13.05 -10.46 15.28
N THR A 20 -12.74 -10.25 14.00
CA THR A 20 -11.42 -10.56 13.45
C THR A 20 -10.32 -9.65 13.98
N SER A 21 -10.59 -8.35 14.09
CA SER A 21 -9.55 -7.35 14.32
C SER A 21 -9.45 -6.91 15.78
N LEU A 22 -10.48 -7.17 16.61
CA LEU A 22 -10.49 -6.78 18.02
C LEU A 22 -10.76 -7.95 18.98
N LEU A 23 -11.78 -8.79 18.73
CA LEU A 23 -12.13 -9.86 19.67
C LEU A 23 -11.15 -11.04 19.62
N TRP A 24 -10.78 -11.49 18.42
CA TRP A 24 -9.89 -12.63 18.23
C TRP A 24 -8.53 -12.43 18.89
N PRO A 25 -7.81 -11.31 18.68
CA PRO A 25 -6.54 -11.07 19.37
C PRO A 25 -6.68 -10.99 20.90
N LYS A 26 -7.86 -10.61 21.40
CA LYS A 26 -8.14 -10.44 22.82
C LYS A 26 -8.43 -11.78 23.52
N GLU A 27 -9.25 -12.64 22.91
CA GLU A 27 -9.70 -13.89 23.53
C GLU A 27 -8.84 -15.10 23.18
N GLN A 28 -8.09 -15.04 22.07
CA GLN A 28 -7.23 -16.14 21.59
C GLN A 28 -7.97 -17.50 21.62
N PRO A 29 -9.13 -17.61 20.94
CA PRO A 29 -10.08 -18.72 21.15
C PRO A 29 -9.53 -20.12 20.82
N PHE A 30 -8.49 -20.21 19.99
CA PHE A 30 -7.85 -21.46 19.58
C PHE A 30 -6.44 -21.63 20.14
N GLY A 31 -6.06 -20.83 21.14
CA GLY A 31 -4.76 -20.86 21.79
C GLY A 31 -3.88 -19.64 21.52
N PRO A 32 -2.81 -19.46 22.31
CA PRO A 32 -1.88 -18.35 22.13
C PRO A 32 -1.21 -18.43 20.76
N ASP A 33 -1.06 -17.28 20.10
CA ASP A 33 -0.42 -17.11 18.80
C ASP A 33 -1.08 -17.85 17.61
N VAL A 34 -2.32 -18.34 17.77
CA VAL A 34 -3.10 -18.90 16.65
C VAL A 34 -3.78 -17.79 15.86
N ASN A 35 -3.29 -17.57 14.64
CA ASN A 35 -3.89 -16.62 13.70
C ASN A 35 -5.18 -17.17 13.07
N ILE A 36 -6.03 -16.27 12.60
CA ILE A 36 -7.26 -16.62 11.88
C ILE A 36 -6.89 -17.32 10.57
N ASP A 37 -7.12 -18.62 10.53
CA ASP A 37 -7.22 -19.37 9.27
C ASP A 37 -8.63 -19.22 8.67
N GLY A 38 -8.73 -18.52 7.53
CA GLY A 38 -9.99 -18.31 6.81
C GLY A 38 -10.53 -19.54 6.09
N ASP A 39 -9.75 -20.61 5.97
CA ASP A 39 -10.15 -21.90 5.40
C ASP A 39 -10.58 -22.93 6.46
N SER A 40 -10.30 -22.64 7.75
CA SER A 40 -10.77 -23.45 8.87
C SER A 40 -12.27 -23.21 9.14
N VAL A 41 -13.06 -24.27 9.01
CA VAL A 41 -14.51 -24.23 9.32
C VAL A 41 -14.75 -23.82 10.78
N GLU A 42 -13.93 -24.31 11.71
CA GLU A 42 -14.05 -24.03 13.13
C GLU A 42 -13.79 -22.55 13.44
N HIS A 43 -12.75 -21.97 12.83
CA HIS A 43 -12.44 -20.55 13.00
C HIS A 43 -13.57 -19.67 12.45
N ILE A 44 -14.05 -19.95 11.23
CA ILE A 44 -15.14 -19.18 10.63
C ILE A 44 -16.42 -19.33 11.44
N GLN A 45 -16.74 -20.53 11.94
CA GLN A 45 -17.92 -20.76 12.76
C GLN A 45 -17.87 -19.96 14.06
N TRP A 46 -16.72 -19.95 14.74
CA TRP A 46 -16.52 -19.12 15.93
C TRP A 46 -16.72 -17.63 15.63
N ILE A 47 -16.21 -17.15 14.49
CA ILE A 47 -16.40 -15.76 14.06
C ILE A 47 -17.87 -15.46 13.77
N VAL A 48 -18.59 -16.36 13.09
CA VAL A 48 -20.03 -16.23 12.79
C VAL A 48 -20.82 -16.06 14.08
N GLU A 49 -20.58 -16.90 15.09
CA GLU A 49 -21.31 -16.88 16.36
C GLU A 49 -21.14 -15.54 17.09
N HIS A 50 -19.90 -15.05 17.20
CA HIS A 50 -19.60 -13.80 17.89
C HIS A 50 -20.05 -12.57 17.09
N ALA A 51 -19.93 -12.61 15.76
CA ALA A 51 -20.40 -11.55 14.88
C ALA A 51 -21.93 -11.47 14.91
N THR A 52 -22.63 -12.61 15.02
CA THR A 52 -24.10 -12.67 15.13
C THR A 52 -24.58 -12.08 16.45
N LYS A 53 -23.91 -12.40 17.57
CA LYS A 53 -24.23 -11.80 18.89
C LYS A 53 -24.08 -10.28 18.84
N ARG A 54 -22.94 -9.79 18.34
CA ARG A 54 -22.71 -8.34 18.16
C ARG A 54 -23.71 -7.70 17.21
N ALA A 55 -24.06 -8.38 16.12
CA ALA A 55 -25.06 -7.85 15.18
C ALA A 55 -26.43 -7.72 15.85
N HIS A 56 -26.84 -8.69 16.67
CA HIS A 56 -28.08 -8.64 17.45
C HIS A 56 -28.10 -7.43 18.41
N ASP A 57 -27.02 -7.18 19.13
CA ASP A 57 -26.92 -6.03 20.06
C ASP A 57 -27.11 -4.67 19.37
N HIS A 58 -26.81 -4.60 18.07
CA HIS A 58 -26.92 -3.40 17.25
C HIS A 58 -28.08 -3.44 16.24
N ASN A 59 -28.98 -4.43 16.33
CA ASN A 59 -30.10 -4.64 15.40
C ASN A 59 -29.67 -4.76 13.92
N ILE A 60 -28.52 -5.39 13.67
CA ILE A 60 -27.98 -5.66 12.33
C ILE A 60 -28.31 -7.09 11.94
N THR A 61 -28.71 -7.29 10.69
CA THR A 61 -29.02 -8.61 10.11
C THR A 61 -28.07 -8.94 8.95
N GLY A 62 -28.09 -10.18 8.47
CA GLY A 62 -27.33 -10.61 7.29
C GLY A 62 -26.04 -11.37 7.56
N ILE A 63 -25.67 -11.59 8.83
CA ILE A 63 -24.54 -12.47 9.19
C ILE A 63 -24.89 -13.93 8.86
N ASN A 64 -24.06 -14.56 8.06
CA ASN A 64 -24.12 -15.99 7.76
C ASN A 64 -22.72 -16.50 7.41
N PHE A 65 -22.53 -17.82 7.37
CA PHE A 65 -21.22 -18.44 7.14
C PHE A 65 -20.54 -17.94 5.85
N ARG A 66 -21.29 -17.93 4.72
CA ARG A 66 -20.76 -17.51 3.42
C ARG A 66 -20.35 -16.03 3.42
N PHE A 67 -21.16 -15.18 4.04
CA PHE A 67 -20.87 -13.75 4.19
C PHE A 67 -19.61 -13.54 5.04
N THR A 68 -19.55 -14.17 6.21
CA THR A 68 -18.39 -14.08 7.12
C THR A 68 -17.12 -14.55 6.44
N GLN A 69 -17.16 -15.70 5.76
CA GLN A 69 -16.02 -16.21 5.00
C GLN A 69 -15.59 -15.22 3.90
N GLY A 70 -16.56 -14.59 3.21
CA GLY A 70 -16.31 -13.55 2.22
C GLY A 70 -15.55 -12.35 2.78
N VAL A 71 -15.96 -11.86 3.96
CA VAL A 71 -15.30 -10.73 4.64
C VAL A 71 -13.91 -11.13 5.14
N VAL A 72 -13.79 -12.25 5.86
CA VAL A 72 -12.52 -12.73 6.45
C VAL A 72 -11.46 -12.96 5.38
N LYS A 73 -11.82 -13.65 4.30
CA LYS A 73 -10.88 -13.98 3.21
C LYS A 73 -10.77 -12.87 2.15
N ARG A 74 -11.54 -11.77 2.28
CA ARG A 74 -11.63 -10.70 1.27
C ARG A 74 -11.91 -11.28 -0.13
N ILE A 75 -12.88 -12.18 -0.24
CA ILE A 75 -13.17 -12.94 -1.47
C ILE A 75 -13.59 -11.97 -2.58
N ILE A 76 -12.89 -12.05 -3.72
CA ILE A 76 -13.31 -11.44 -4.98
C ILE A 76 -14.09 -12.51 -5.77
N PRO A 77 -15.37 -12.30 -6.09
CA PRO A 77 -16.13 -13.24 -6.91
C PRO A 77 -15.45 -13.46 -8.27
N ALA A 78 -15.36 -14.72 -8.69
CA ALA A 78 -14.68 -15.10 -9.92
C ALA A 78 -15.47 -16.17 -10.69
N VAL A 79 -15.46 -16.06 -12.02
CA VAL A 79 -16.06 -17.03 -12.95
C VAL A 79 -15.10 -17.32 -14.09
N ALA A 80 -15.22 -18.51 -14.70
CA ALA A 80 -14.31 -18.96 -15.76
C ALA A 80 -14.38 -18.09 -17.03
N SER A 81 -15.58 -17.59 -17.38
CA SER A 81 -15.81 -16.79 -18.60
C SER A 81 -14.98 -15.50 -18.63
N THR A 82 -15.04 -14.69 -17.58
CA THR A 82 -14.29 -13.42 -17.50
C THR A 82 -12.78 -13.67 -17.57
N ASN A 83 -12.29 -14.70 -16.87
CA ASN A 83 -10.87 -15.08 -16.93
C ASN A 83 -10.46 -15.55 -18.33
N ALA A 84 -11.30 -16.32 -19.02
CA ALA A 84 -11.04 -16.78 -20.38
C ALA A 84 -10.95 -15.60 -21.37
N VAL A 85 -11.86 -14.62 -21.27
CA VAL A 85 -11.82 -13.42 -22.11
C VAL A 85 -10.53 -12.64 -21.90
N ILE A 86 -10.18 -12.29 -20.66
CA ILE A 86 -8.96 -11.53 -20.36
C ILE A 86 -7.71 -12.30 -20.77
N ALA A 87 -7.63 -13.60 -20.46
CA ALA A 87 -6.50 -14.43 -20.85
C ALA A 87 -6.33 -14.53 -22.37
N SER A 88 -7.43 -14.61 -23.13
CA SER A 88 -7.38 -14.64 -24.59
C SER A 88 -6.80 -13.35 -25.19
N ILE A 89 -7.16 -12.19 -24.62
CA ILE A 89 -6.61 -10.89 -25.03
C ILE A 89 -5.11 -10.85 -24.73
N CYS A 90 -4.69 -11.20 -23.51
CA CYS A 90 -3.28 -11.23 -23.13
C CYS A 90 -2.45 -12.17 -24.01
N ALA A 91 -2.93 -13.40 -24.25
CA ALA A 91 -2.24 -14.38 -25.08
C ALA A 91 -2.10 -13.89 -26.54
N THR A 92 -3.14 -13.21 -27.05
CA THR A 92 -3.11 -12.62 -28.39
C THR A 92 -2.06 -11.51 -28.49
N GLU A 93 -1.95 -10.62 -27.50
CA GLU A 93 -0.92 -9.58 -27.49
C GLU A 93 0.50 -10.15 -27.36
N VAL A 94 0.68 -11.21 -26.56
CA VAL A 94 1.95 -11.93 -26.47
C VAL A 94 2.33 -12.54 -27.82
N PHE A 95 1.36 -13.14 -28.53
CA PHE A 95 1.59 -13.69 -29.87
C PHE A 95 1.97 -12.59 -30.88
N LYS A 96 1.23 -11.47 -30.90
CA LYS A 96 1.56 -10.32 -31.76
C LYS A 96 2.97 -9.79 -31.49
N LEU A 97 3.34 -9.66 -30.21
CA LEU A 97 4.66 -9.20 -29.79
C LEU A 97 5.77 -10.17 -30.24
N ALA A 98 5.59 -11.47 -30.03
CA ALA A 98 6.59 -12.48 -30.35
C ALA A 98 6.81 -12.64 -31.87
N THR A 99 5.74 -12.45 -32.66
CA THR A 99 5.77 -12.70 -34.12
C THR A 99 5.91 -11.44 -34.95
N SER A 100 5.70 -10.26 -34.36
CA SER A 100 5.55 -8.99 -35.09
C SER A 100 4.55 -9.08 -36.25
N SER A 101 3.55 -9.96 -36.15
CA SER A 101 2.60 -10.26 -37.23
C SER A 101 1.61 -9.12 -37.47
N VAL A 102 1.21 -8.42 -36.41
CA VAL A 102 0.23 -7.32 -36.43
C VAL A 102 0.62 -6.29 -35.36
N MET A 103 0.14 -5.06 -35.50
CA MET A 103 0.29 -4.01 -34.47
C MET A 103 -0.31 -4.43 -33.12
N LEU A 104 0.38 -4.03 -32.05
CA LEU A 104 -0.04 -4.26 -30.67
C LEU A 104 -1.24 -3.38 -30.31
N MET A 105 -2.03 -3.85 -29.36
CA MET A 105 -3.05 -3.06 -28.69
C MET A 105 -2.41 -1.84 -28.01
N ASN A 106 -3.07 -0.68 -28.14
CA ASN A 106 -2.57 0.57 -27.61
C ASN A 106 -2.88 0.69 -26.10
N ASN A 107 -2.05 0.04 -25.29
CA ASN A 107 -1.97 0.11 -23.83
C ASN A 107 -3.08 -0.62 -23.04
N TYR A 108 -4.31 -0.13 -23.00
CA TYR A 108 -5.31 -0.63 -22.03
C TYR A 108 -6.64 -1.03 -22.68
N THR A 109 -7.24 -2.11 -22.18
CA THR A 109 -8.61 -2.50 -22.52
C THR A 109 -9.38 -2.89 -21.28
N MET A 110 -10.64 -2.44 -21.21
CA MET A 110 -11.61 -2.78 -20.18
C MET A 110 -12.66 -3.71 -20.79
N PHE A 111 -13.09 -4.72 -20.03
CA PHE A 111 -14.17 -5.64 -20.37
C PHE A 111 -15.21 -5.63 -19.26
N ASN A 112 -16.49 -5.58 -19.63
CA ASN A 112 -17.61 -5.66 -18.73
C ASN A 112 -18.75 -6.46 -19.39
N ASP A 113 -19.30 -7.43 -18.66
CA ASP A 113 -20.39 -8.31 -19.10
C ASP A 113 -21.61 -8.31 -18.18
N ILE A 114 -21.80 -7.24 -17.37
CA ILE A 114 -22.98 -7.12 -16.48
C ILE A 114 -24.25 -6.87 -17.29
N GLU A 115 -24.21 -5.95 -18.26
CA GLU A 115 -25.33 -5.62 -19.16
C GLU A 115 -24.88 -5.74 -20.62
N GLY A 116 -25.10 -6.92 -21.21
CA GLY A 116 -24.57 -7.24 -22.55
C GLY A 116 -23.05 -7.44 -22.51
N ILE A 117 -22.37 -7.25 -23.64
CA ILE A 117 -20.90 -7.33 -23.71
C ILE A 117 -20.37 -5.97 -24.11
N TYR A 118 -19.56 -5.39 -23.24
CA TYR A 118 -18.91 -4.10 -23.44
C TYR A 118 -17.39 -4.23 -23.36
N MET A 119 -16.70 -3.67 -24.36
CA MET A 119 -15.24 -3.56 -24.37
C MET A 119 -14.83 -2.15 -24.79
N LEU A 120 -13.89 -1.57 -24.04
CA LEU A 120 -13.33 -0.26 -24.33
C LEU A 120 -11.80 -0.34 -24.33
N THR A 121 -11.19 -0.07 -25.48
CA THR A 121 -9.74 0.07 -25.60
C THR A 121 -9.38 1.54 -25.71
N TYR A 122 -8.45 1.99 -24.87
CA TYR A 122 -7.95 3.36 -24.90
C TYR A 122 -6.50 3.40 -24.41
N PRO A 123 -5.72 4.42 -24.82
CA PRO A 123 -4.37 4.61 -24.32
C PRO A 123 -4.34 5.56 -23.10
N PRO A 124 -4.21 5.06 -21.86
CA PRO A 124 -3.87 5.90 -20.72
C PRO A 124 -2.61 6.74 -20.99
N GLU A 125 -2.64 8.01 -20.60
CA GLU A 125 -1.50 8.90 -20.71
C GLU A 125 -0.38 8.48 -19.75
N LYS A 126 0.86 8.52 -20.25
CA LYS A 126 2.03 8.34 -19.39
C LYS A 126 2.19 9.59 -18.53
N ARG A 127 2.20 9.37 -17.21
CA ARG A 127 2.60 10.41 -16.26
C ARG A 127 4.09 10.67 -16.33
N ASP A 128 4.49 11.88 -16.72
CA ASP A 128 5.89 12.30 -16.77
C ASP A 128 6.54 12.38 -15.38
N ASP A 129 5.73 12.53 -14.33
CA ASP A 129 6.16 12.54 -12.93
C ASP A 129 6.07 11.15 -12.27
N CYS A 130 5.81 10.09 -13.04
CA CYS A 130 5.58 8.75 -12.48
C CYS A 130 6.77 8.27 -11.65
N PRO A 131 6.59 8.00 -10.34
CA PRO A 131 7.69 7.60 -9.46
C PRO A 131 8.35 6.26 -9.82
N VAL A 132 7.74 5.48 -10.72
CA VAL A 132 8.22 4.15 -11.13
C VAL A 132 8.95 4.23 -12.48
N CYS A 133 8.35 4.87 -13.50
CA CYS A 133 8.82 4.79 -14.89
C CYS A 133 9.28 6.13 -15.50
N SER A 134 9.18 7.25 -14.77
CA SER A 134 9.65 8.54 -15.29
C SER A 134 11.18 8.63 -15.35
N ASN A 135 11.90 7.80 -14.58
CA ASN A 135 13.34 7.92 -14.33
C ASN A 135 13.78 9.33 -13.87
N VAL A 136 12.85 10.25 -13.59
CA VAL A 136 13.13 11.59 -13.09
C VAL A 136 13.19 11.51 -11.56
N PRO A 137 14.30 11.92 -10.92
CA PRO A 137 14.37 11.98 -9.48
C PRO A 137 13.31 12.95 -8.92
N VAL A 138 12.61 12.51 -7.87
CA VAL A 138 11.64 13.32 -7.16
C VAL A 138 12.38 14.38 -6.36
N ARG A 139 12.12 15.65 -6.61
CA ARG A 139 12.67 16.75 -5.81
C ARG A 139 11.75 17.06 -4.63
N ILE A 140 12.30 17.10 -3.42
CA ILE A 140 11.58 17.48 -2.20
C ILE A 140 12.31 18.68 -1.59
N GLN A 141 11.60 19.79 -1.40
CA GLN A 141 12.13 20.98 -0.77
C GLN A 141 11.90 20.94 0.74
N MET A 142 12.95 21.15 1.53
CA MET A 142 12.90 21.18 2.99
C MET A 142 13.87 22.20 3.58
N ASN A 143 13.59 22.69 4.79
CA ASN A 143 14.52 23.51 5.55
C ASN A 143 15.68 22.64 6.05
N GLU A 144 16.91 23.16 6.07
CA GLU A 144 18.10 22.52 6.64
C GLU A 144 17.90 22.09 8.11
N THR A 145 17.10 22.87 8.85
CA THR A 145 16.79 22.65 10.26
C THR A 145 15.63 21.68 10.50
N ALA A 146 14.95 21.22 9.43
CA ALA A 146 13.87 20.25 9.55
C ALA A 146 14.38 18.91 10.06
N LYS A 147 13.54 18.20 10.80
CA LYS A 147 13.89 16.85 11.29
C LYS A 147 13.79 15.83 10.17
N PHE A 148 14.64 14.81 10.23
CA PHE A 148 14.56 13.70 9.28
C PHE A 148 13.21 12.98 9.33
N GLN A 149 12.57 12.91 10.50
CA GLN A 149 11.20 12.38 10.63
C GLN A 149 10.22 13.04 9.65
N GLU A 150 10.27 14.36 9.48
CA GLU A 150 9.35 15.10 8.60
C GLU A 150 9.52 14.68 7.13
N LEU A 151 10.76 14.43 6.70
CA LEU A 151 11.07 13.92 5.36
C LEU A 151 10.52 12.50 5.19
N VAL A 152 10.70 11.63 6.19
CA VAL A 152 10.20 10.25 6.16
C VAL A 152 8.68 10.23 6.07
N ASP A 153 7.99 11.00 6.91
CA ASP A 153 6.53 11.07 6.94
C ASP A 153 5.97 11.59 5.61
N LEU A 154 6.59 12.64 5.04
CA LEU A 154 6.19 13.20 3.75
C LEU A 154 6.33 12.17 2.63
N ILE A 155 7.42 11.41 2.61
CA ILE A 155 7.65 10.36 1.59
C ILE A 155 6.64 9.22 1.77
N ILE A 156 6.38 8.80 3.00
CA ILE A 156 5.39 7.74 3.32
C ILE A 156 4.00 8.16 2.86
N GLU A 157 3.55 9.36 3.23
CA GLU A 157 2.20 9.84 2.90
C GLU A 157 2.04 10.03 1.38
N LYS A 158 3.02 10.67 0.73
CA LYS A 158 2.95 10.98 -0.71
C LYS A 158 2.96 9.74 -1.59
N TYR A 159 3.70 8.69 -1.20
CA TYR A 159 3.88 7.47 -2.00
C TYR A 159 3.21 6.24 -1.42
N GLN A 160 2.46 6.38 -0.32
CA GLN A 160 1.73 5.31 0.36
C GLN A 160 2.63 4.11 0.70
N LEU A 161 3.82 4.41 1.20
CA LEU A 161 4.82 3.39 1.56
C LEU A 161 4.45 2.70 2.88
N THR A 162 4.83 1.43 3.03
CA THR A 162 4.46 0.64 4.23
C THR A 162 5.62 0.41 5.18
N ALA A 163 6.83 0.25 4.64
CA ALA A 163 8.06 -0.01 5.37
C ALA A 163 9.26 0.50 4.56
N PRO A 164 9.47 1.84 4.49
CA PRO A 164 10.48 2.39 3.61
C PRO A 164 11.90 2.13 4.12
N LEU A 165 12.80 1.83 3.19
CA LEU A 165 14.25 1.78 3.37
C LEU A 165 14.84 3.02 2.71
N ILE A 166 15.51 3.88 3.47
CA ILE A 166 16.13 5.10 2.93
C ILE A 166 17.64 4.98 3.03
N LEU A 167 18.29 5.01 1.87
CA LEU A 167 19.73 5.05 1.71
C LEU A 167 20.14 6.39 1.12
N ALA A 168 21.22 6.99 1.59
CA ALA A 168 21.76 8.23 1.05
C ALA A 168 23.25 8.08 0.76
N SER A 169 23.73 8.74 -0.29
CA SER A 169 25.16 8.88 -0.53
C SER A 169 25.68 10.09 0.26
N ILE A 170 26.39 9.83 1.36
CA ILE A 170 26.95 10.87 2.24
C ILE A 170 28.47 10.73 2.19
N HIS A 171 29.16 11.80 1.74
CA HIS A 171 30.61 11.82 1.57
C HIS A 171 31.17 10.65 0.72
N GLY A 172 30.44 10.22 -0.31
CA GLY A 172 30.85 9.14 -1.21
C GLY A 172 30.59 7.72 -0.69
N ASN A 173 30.04 7.58 0.52
CA ASN A 173 29.64 6.29 1.08
C ASN A 173 28.11 6.17 1.11
N LEU A 174 27.59 5.01 0.71
CA LEU A 174 26.18 4.70 0.83
C LEU A 174 25.86 4.36 2.30
N LYS A 175 25.08 5.21 2.96
CA LYS A 175 24.68 5.04 4.36
C LYS A 175 23.19 4.78 4.46
N THR A 176 22.81 3.81 5.30
CA THR A 176 21.42 3.57 5.68
C THR A 176 20.97 4.61 6.68
N LEU A 177 19.99 5.43 6.30
CA LEU A 177 19.43 6.47 7.18
C LEU A 177 18.20 5.98 7.93
N TYR A 178 17.37 5.16 7.28
CA TYR A 178 16.15 4.62 7.87
C TYR A 178 15.88 3.20 7.39
N MET A 179 15.57 2.29 8.30
CA MET A 179 15.16 0.91 7.97
C MET A 179 14.30 0.31 9.08
N THR A 180 13.16 -0.29 8.72
CA THR A 180 12.23 -0.91 9.67
C THR A 180 12.18 -2.43 9.60
N SER A 181 12.85 -3.05 8.62
CA SER A 181 12.73 -4.48 8.29
C SER A 181 13.36 -5.42 9.32
N THR A 182 14.40 -4.99 10.05
CA THR A 182 15.06 -5.80 11.09
C THR A 182 15.18 -5.00 12.37
N GLU A 183 14.96 -5.63 13.53
CA GLU A 183 14.97 -4.97 14.83
C GLU A 183 16.32 -4.30 15.16
N GLN A 184 17.44 -4.93 14.78
CA GLN A 184 18.77 -4.36 14.97
C GLN A 184 18.95 -3.04 14.19
N MET A 185 18.68 -3.04 12.87
CA MET A 185 18.79 -1.83 12.05
C MET A 185 17.77 -0.76 12.45
N ARG A 186 16.59 -1.15 12.96
CA ARG A 186 15.60 -0.22 13.49
C ARG A 186 16.15 0.52 14.70
N GLN A 187 16.77 -0.19 15.65
CA GLN A 187 17.37 0.43 16.83
C GLN A 187 18.52 1.39 16.46
N GLU A 188 19.32 1.03 15.46
CA GLU A 188 20.43 1.88 14.97
C GLU A 188 19.95 3.12 14.18
N THR A 189 18.84 3.02 13.44
CA THR A 189 18.35 4.10 12.58
C THR A 189 17.28 5.00 13.24
N THR A 190 16.60 4.53 14.29
CA THR A 190 15.61 5.33 15.04
C THR A 190 16.17 6.65 15.59
N PRO A 191 17.43 6.72 16.08
CA PRO A 191 18.03 7.99 16.51
C PRO A 191 18.12 9.03 15.39
N HIS A 192 18.36 8.61 14.13
CA HIS A 192 18.48 9.53 13.00
C HIS A 192 17.21 10.33 12.77
N LEU A 193 16.03 9.80 13.09
CA LEU A 193 14.74 10.48 12.91
C LEU A 193 14.64 11.78 13.71
N ARG A 194 15.36 11.86 14.84
CA ARG A 194 15.37 13.04 15.73
C ARG A 194 16.39 14.08 15.31
N MET A 195 17.35 13.70 14.47
CA MET A 195 18.41 14.58 13.98
C MET A 195 17.88 15.48 12.87
N THR A 196 18.50 16.63 12.70
CA THR A 196 18.22 17.52 11.56
C THR A 196 18.84 16.98 10.28
N LEU A 197 18.35 17.42 9.11
CA LEU A 197 18.94 17.04 7.83
C LEU A 197 20.43 17.43 7.75
N GLN A 198 20.79 18.58 8.32
CA GLN A 198 22.17 19.05 8.41
C GLN A 198 23.04 18.16 9.32
N GLU A 199 22.55 17.75 10.49
CA GLU A 199 23.26 16.84 11.41
C GLU A 199 23.51 15.46 10.81
N LEU A 200 22.62 15.00 9.92
CA LEU A 200 22.80 13.75 9.18
C LEU A 200 23.81 13.85 8.03
N GLY A 201 24.33 15.05 7.73
CA GLY A 201 25.24 15.28 6.61
C GLY A 201 24.55 15.29 5.25
N LEU A 202 23.22 15.49 5.21
CA LEU A 202 22.51 15.73 3.97
C LEU A 202 22.78 17.16 3.50
N THR A 203 23.16 17.30 2.24
CA THR A 203 23.45 18.57 1.59
C THR A 203 22.43 18.87 0.50
N ASN A 204 22.37 20.11 0.03
CA ASN A 204 21.50 20.46 -1.08
C ASN A 204 21.86 19.63 -2.33
N GLY A 205 20.89 18.94 -2.90
CA GLY A 205 21.09 18.04 -4.04
C GLY A 205 21.48 16.61 -3.68
N THR A 206 21.55 16.24 -2.39
CA THR A 206 21.82 14.85 -2.00
C THR A 206 20.74 13.92 -2.54
N GLU A 207 21.18 12.90 -3.29
CA GLU A 207 20.33 11.84 -3.80
C GLU A 207 20.18 10.71 -2.78
N MET A 208 18.95 10.30 -2.58
CA MET A 208 18.55 9.19 -1.72
C MET A 208 17.79 8.15 -2.53
N LEU A 209 18.03 6.90 -2.19
CA LEU A 209 17.30 5.75 -2.71
C LEU A 209 16.31 5.30 -1.64
N VAL A 210 15.03 5.31 -2.00
CA VAL A 210 13.94 4.86 -1.14
C VAL A 210 13.35 3.57 -1.69
N GLY A 211 13.61 2.45 -1.02
CA GLY A 211 12.99 1.16 -1.30
C GLY A 211 11.76 0.93 -0.42
N ASP A 212 10.82 0.11 -0.86
CA ASP A 212 9.67 -0.32 -0.04
C ASP A 212 9.13 -1.67 -0.56
N PRO A 213 8.62 -2.57 0.31
CA PRO A 213 8.00 -3.82 -0.13
C PRO A 213 6.80 -3.65 -1.08
N THR A 214 6.11 -2.50 -1.05
CA THR A 214 5.00 -2.20 -1.97
C THR A 214 5.46 -1.86 -3.39
N ARG A 215 6.77 -1.73 -3.63
CA ARG A 215 7.32 -1.24 -4.89
C ARG A 215 8.32 -2.23 -5.50
N ALA A 216 8.21 -2.41 -6.81
CA ALA A 216 9.16 -3.22 -7.58
C ALA A 216 10.51 -2.51 -7.82
N SER A 217 10.54 -1.17 -7.73
CA SER A 217 11.75 -0.36 -7.94
C SER A 217 11.89 0.74 -6.89
N SER A 218 13.15 1.06 -6.58
CA SER A 218 13.51 2.14 -5.66
C SER A 218 13.18 3.52 -6.24
N LEU A 219 12.61 4.37 -5.41
CA LEU A 219 12.40 5.79 -5.66
C LEU A 219 13.74 6.53 -5.55
N ARG A 220 14.03 7.40 -6.51
CA ARG A 220 15.15 8.35 -6.43
C ARG A 220 14.63 9.68 -5.94
N VAL A 221 15.09 10.13 -4.79
CA VAL A 221 14.66 11.37 -4.15
C VAL A 221 15.87 12.30 -4.03
N ILE A 222 15.73 13.53 -4.51
CA ILE A 222 16.73 14.58 -4.34
C ILE A 222 16.16 15.60 -3.34
N VAL A 223 16.86 15.80 -2.23
CA VAL A 223 16.49 16.84 -1.27
C VAL A 223 17.07 18.17 -1.72
N SER A 224 16.20 19.16 -1.87
CA SER A 224 16.58 20.56 -2.09
C SER A 224 16.47 21.30 -0.77
N LEU A 225 17.61 21.66 -0.19
CA LEU A 225 17.65 22.34 1.10
C LEU A 225 17.54 23.85 0.89
N THR A 226 16.59 24.49 1.57
CA THR A 226 16.43 25.95 1.58
C THR A 226 16.91 26.50 2.91
N SER A 227 17.86 27.45 2.88
CA SER A 227 18.29 28.18 4.07
C SER A 227 17.24 29.23 4.45
N SER A 228 17.01 29.41 5.75
CA SER A 228 16.04 30.36 6.32
C SER A 228 16.32 31.85 6.00
N MET A 229 17.30 32.17 5.15
CA MET A 229 17.69 33.54 4.80
C MET A 229 17.16 34.05 3.45
N GLU A 230 16.48 33.23 2.63
CA GLU A 230 16.02 33.65 1.28
C GLU A 230 14.56 34.14 1.18
N THR A 231 13.81 34.28 2.28
CA THR A 231 12.48 34.94 2.27
C THR A 231 12.53 36.46 2.41
N ALA A 232 13.60 37.10 1.93
CA ALA A 232 13.71 38.56 1.94
C ALA A 232 14.52 39.10 0.76
N THR A 233 14.19 38.76 -0.49
CA THR A 233 14.31 39.67 -1.66
C THR A 233 13.95 38.95 -2.97
N THR A 234 12.71 39.07 -3.41
CA THR A 234 12.41 39.57 -4.77
C THR A 234 10.96 40.02 -4.81
N LYS A 235 10.78 41.33 -5.00
CA LYS A 235 9.56 41.95 -5.51
C LYS A 235 9.46 41.72 -7.01
#